data_AF-A0A1Y2B334-F1
#
_entry.id   AF-A0A1Y2B334-F1
#
_cell.length_a   1.000
_cell.length_b   1.000
_cell.length_c   1.000
_cell.angle_alpha   90.00
_cell.angle_beta   90.00
_cell.angle_gamma   90.00
#
_symmetry.space_group_name_H-M   'P 1'
#
loop_
_entity.id
_entity.type
_entity.pdbx_description
1 polymer ?
#
loop_
_entity_poly.entity_id
_entity_poly.type
_entity_poly.pdbx_seq_one_letter_code
_entity_poly.pdbx_strand_id
1 'polypeptide(L)'
;MSPIQSELPCHPRSDHNPNLRTIPQANHKQSGLSLCAQLFLSNAQFKGNPLVQDASWFISHAWQYKFTETIDSILAFAKTENLDPSTMIIWFDLFSNSQHNTAAKPFDWWQTVFMNAIKSIHSVVMVIHPWENPIPLKRVWCIFEVYACTVTSSNFHIAMTSQEELTFIDALHTPERFHAVLANINSHKSESWNPSDRDSIFEVIQQTVGFVALDRLVFDTISNWVVSSIKKLMKPYDKESEMHLILMAVLGGFLRLQGRYQEAEEILEKCVERWKRVFGVNEPNTFSAMNFLGLVYQEQGKLSDALPIFTECLDGQTRLHGTDDLRTLRTMNHLGMVHQNMGNFKEAESIFRECRITATKLFGETDLETLRYTSNLAHSLQTQSKFSEAEPLLIQCLSAFKTICGLHRT
;
A
#
# COMPACT_ATOMS: atom_id res chain seq x y z
N MET A 1 -28.17 -29.74 41.15
CA MET A 1 -27.13 -30.59 40.54
C MET A 1 -26.08 -29.65 39.97
N SER A 2 -24.96 -29.57 40.67
CA SER A 2 -23.83 -28.65 40.44
C SER A 2 -22.82 -29.24 39.43
N PRO A 3 -21.83 -28.47 38.96
CA PRO A 3 -21.15 -28.65 37.67
C PRO A 3 -19.99 -29.66 37.73
N ILE A 4 -19.64 -30.24 36.58
CA ILE A 4 -18.46 -31.08 36.39
C ILE A 4 -17.30 -30.19 35.94
N GLN A 5 -16.35 -29.96 36.85
CA GLN A 5 -14.96 -29.61 36.54
C GLN A 5 -14.20 -30.90 36.25
N SER A 6 -13.42 -30.94 35.17
CA SER A 6 -12.42 -31.99 34.94
C SER A 6 -11.01 -31.37 35.01
N GLU A 7 -10.43 -31.42 36.20
CA GLU A 7 -8.99 -31.33 36.40
C GLU A 7 -8.35 -32.68 36.03
N LEU A 8 -7.26 -32.66 35.27
CA LEU A 8 -6.35 -33.80 35.12
C LEU A 8 -5.03 -33.52 35.87
N PRO A 9 -4.42 -34.53 36.50
CA PRO A 9 -3.59 -34.35 37.68
C PRO A 9 -2.10 -34.10 37.37
N CYS A 10 -1.46 -33.32 38.24
CA CYS A 10 -0.01 -33.24 38.37
C CYS A 10 0.56 -34.59 38.82
N HIS A 11 1.51 -35.14 38.05
CA HIS A 11 2.35 -36.25 38.52
C HIS A 11 3.60 -35.72 39.28
N PRO A 12 4.02 -36.40 40.36
CA PRO A 12 5.11 -35.98 41.23
C PRO A 12 6.49 -36.29 40.64
N ARG A 13 7.49 -35.48 41.01
CA ARG A 13 8.92 -35.70 40.76
C ARG A 13 9.44 -36.88 41.60
N SER A 14 10.21 -37.78 41.01
CA SER A 14 11.19 -38.61 41.74
C SER A 14 12.40 -38.99 40.89
N ASP A 15 13.53 -38.40 41.29
CA ASP A 15 14.88 -38.92 41.46
C ASP A 15 15.69 -39.63 40.36
N HIS A 16 16.88 -39.04 40.16
CA HIS A 16 18.21 -39.65 39.99
C HIS A 16 18.40 -40.73 38.91
N ASN A 17 18.85 -40.26 37.74
CA ASN A 17 19.68 -41.06 36.83
C ASN A 17 21.17 -40.65 37.01
N PRO A 18 22.06 -41.52 37.54
CA PRO A 18 23.43 -41.15 37.86
C PRO A 18 24.40 -41.17 36.65
N ASN A 19 23.90 -41.28 35.42
CA ASN A 19 24.73 -41.27 34.19
C ASN A 19 24.49 -40.07 33.26
N LEU A 20 24.05 -38.93 33.80
CA LEU A 20 24.14 -37.66 33.09
C LEU A 20 25.60 -37.20 33.11
N ARG A 21 26.30 -37.47 32.01
CA ARG A 21 27.54 -36.76 31.64
C ARG A 21 27.35 -35.29 31.99
N THR A 22 28.26 -34.77 32.79
CA THR A 22 28.39 -33.35 33.12
C THR A 22 28.21 -32.51 31.85
N ILE A 23 27.08 -31.82 31.76
CA ILE A 23 26.87 -30.78 30.76
C ILE A 23 27.94 -29.71 31.06
N PRO A 24 28.82 -29.36 30.10
CA PRO A 24 29.81 -28.33 30.33
C PRO A 24 29.09 -27.04 30.75
N GLN A 25 29.60 -26.36 31.77
CA GLN A 25 29.08 -25.09 32.25
C GLN A 25 28.73 -24.18 31.06
N ALA A 26 27.48 -23.74 31.00
CA ALA A 26 26.96 -22.94 29.92
C ALA A 26 27.80 -21.66 29.78
N ASN A 27 28.53 -21.55 28.66
CA ASN A 27 29.11 -20.29 28.22
C ASN A 27 27.99 -19.24 28.22
N HIS A 28 28.20 -18.15 28.98
CA HIS A 28 27.27 -17.03 29.05
C HIS A 28 26.89 -16.57 27.63
N LYS A 29 25.62 -16.72 27.24
CA LYS A 29 25.09 -16.17 25.99
C LYS A 29 25.27 -14.64 26.05
N GLN A 30 26.15 -14.10 25.21
CA GLN A 30 26.34 -12.66 25.09
C GLN A 30 25.09 -12.04 24.45
N SER A 31 24.50 -11.05 25.12
CA SER A 31 23.29 -10.36 24.65
C SER A 31 23.60 -9.49 23.43
N GLY A 32 22.75 -9.53 22.40
CA GLY A 32 22.85 -8.66 21.21
C GLY A 32 23.53 -9.30 20.01
N LEU A 33 23.95 -10.56 20.13
CA LEU A 33 24.45 -11.37 19.02
C LEU A 33 23.31 -12.15 18.35
N SER A 34 23.40 -12.34 17.03
CA SER A 34 22.53 -13.24 16.28
C SER A 34 22.65 -14.68 16.81
N LEU A 35 21.62 -15.51 16.56
CA LEU A 35 21.68 -16.93 16.91
C LEU A 35 22.91 -17.62 16.30
N CYS A 36 23.23 -17.30 15.04
CA CYS A 36 24.42 -17.81 14.36
C CYS A 36 25.71 -17.38 15.06
N ALA A 37 25.84 -16.10 15.42
CA ALA A 37 26.98 -15.61 16.19
C ALA A 37 27.11 -16.30 17.56
N GLN A 38 25.99 -16.58 18.24
CA GLN A 38 26.03 -17.38 19.48
C GLN A 38 26.45 -18.83 19.23
N LEU A 39 26.01 -19.46 18.15
CA LEU A 39 26.43 -20.82 17.79
C LEU A 39 27.92 -20.87 17.45
N PHE A 40 28.43 -19.89 16.71
CA PHE A 40 29.86 -19.78 16.41
C PHE A 40 30.71 -19.58 17.67
N LEU A 41 30.24 -18.79 18.64
CA LEU A 41 30.95 -18.55 19.90
C LEU A 41 30.84 -19.72 20.88
N SER A 42 29.73 -20.48 20.85
CA SER A 42 29.48 -21.55 21.80
C SER A 42 30.02 -22.91 21.37
N ASN A 43 30.19 -23.18 20.07
CA ASN A 43 30.70 -24.46 19.60
C ASN A 43 31.48 -24.33 18.28
N ALA A 44 32.77 -24.69 18.32
CA ALA A 44 33.67 -24.66 17.16
C ALA A 44 33.20 -25.53 15.98
N GLN A 45 32.35 -26.54 16.21
CA GLN A 45 31.79 -27.40 15.16
C GLN A 45 30.87 -26.66 14.18
N PHE A 46 30.25 -25.55 14.59
CA PHE A 46 29.39 -24.76 13.70
C PHE A 46 30.18 -23.75 12.87
N LYS A 47 31.44 -23.48 13.22
CA LYS A 47 32.29 -22.54 12.49
C LYS A 47 32.58 -23.09 11.08
N GLY A 48 32.06 -22.41 10.06
CA GLY A 48 32.18 -22.84 8.66
C GLY A 48 31.13 -23.86 8.20
N ASN A 49 30.09 -24.14 9.00
CA ASN A 49 28.97 -24.97 8.57
C ASN A 49 28.08 -24.18 7.59
N PRO A 50 27.84 -24.67 6.36
CA PRO A 50 27.02 -23.94 5.37
C PRO A 50 25.55 -23.79 5.79
N LEU A 51 25.08 -24.50 6.80
CA LEU A 51 23.71 -24.38 7.33
C LEU A 51 23.60 -23.31 8.45
N VAL A 52 24.71 -22.80 8.96
CA VAL A 52 24.73 -21.74 9.98
C VAL A 52 25.46 -20.54 9.40
N GLN A 53 24.67 -19.60 8.86
CA GLN A 53 25.17 -18.42 8.17
C GLN A 53 24.39 -17.18 8.63
N ASP A 54 24.98 -16.00 8.48
CA ASP A 54 24.26 -14.75 8.74
C ASP A 54 23.14 -14.57 7.70
N ALA A 55 22.00 -14.05 8.16
CA ALA A 55 20.86 -13.82 7.29
C ALA A 55 21.17 -12.72 6.27
N SER A 56 20.76 -12.97 5.03
CA SER A 56 20.80 -12.01 3.92
C SER A 56 19.44 -11.37 3.66
N TRP A 57 18.37 -11.97 4.20
CA TRP A 57 17.00 -11.48 4.09
C TRP A 57 16.28 -11.59 5.41
N PHE A 58 15.58 -10.54 5.80
CA PHE A 58 14.65 -10.56 6.93
C PHE A 58 13.21 -10.66 6.40
N ILE A 59 12.46 -11.64 6.88
CA ILE A 59 11.09 -11.92 6.46
C ILE A 59 10.12 -11.39 7.51
N SER A 60 9.43 -10.31 7.15
CA SER A 60 8.30 -9.75 7.87
C SER A 60 7.02 -10.45 7.46
N HIS A 61 6.25 -10.97 8.43
CA HIS A 61 5.00 -11.66 8.15
C HIS A 61 4.01 -11.56 9.32
N ALA A 62 2.76 -11.94 9.06
CA ALA A 62 1.70 -12.07 10.06
C ALA A 62 1.35 -13.55 10.30
N TRP A 63 0.70 -13.85 11.42
CA TRP A 63 0.33 -15.23 11.81
C TRP A 63 -1.13 -15.55 11.49
N GLN A 64 -1.88 -14.56 11.01
CA GLN A 64 -3.31 -14.67 10.72
C GLN A 64 -3.62 -15.30 9.34
N TYR A 65 -2.59 -15.70 8.61
CA TYR A 65 -2.68 -16.48 7.37
C TYR A 65 -1.82 -17.75 7.46
N LYS A 66 -1.98 -18.68 6.52
CA LYS A 66 -1.30 -19.98 6.59
C LYS A 66 0.19 -19.79 6.38
N PHE A 67 0.99 -20.49 7.18
CA PHE A 67 2.45 -20.47 7.03
C PHE A 67 2.89 -20.95 5.64
N THR A 68 2.15 -21.87 5.01
CA THR A 68 2.42 -22.30 3.63
C THR A 68 2.30 -21.14 2.63
N GLU A 69 1.34 -20.22 2.82
CA GLU A 69 1.21 -19.03 1.96
C GLU A 69 2.42 -18.09 2.14
N THR A 70 3.02 -18.07 3.33
CA THR A 70 4.27 -17.33 3.59
C THR A 70 5.42 -17.93 2.78
N ILE A 71 5.58 -19.25 2.82
CA ILE A 71 6.62 -19.95 2.05
C ILE A 71 6.41 -19.78 0.54
N ASP A 72 5.18 -19.96 0.06
CA ASP A 72 4.83 -19.78 -1.36
C ASP A 72 5.14 -18.35 -1.83
N SER A 73 4.86 -17.35 -0.99
CA SER A 73 5.18 -15.94 -1.28
C SER A 73 6.68 -15.70 -1.40
N ILE A 74 7.49 -16.29 -0.52
CA ILE A 74 8.96 -16.14 -0.57
C ILE A 74 9.54 -16.83 -1.81
N LEU A 75 9.03 -18.01 -2.16
CA LEU A 75 9.45 -18.73 -3.37
C LEU A 75 9.06 -17.97 -4.64
N ALA A 76 7.86 -17.39 -4.68
CA ALA A 76 7.42 -16.53 -5.78
C ALA A 76 8.31 -15.28 -5.89
N PHE A 77 8.59 -14.62 -4.76
CA PHE A 77 9.50 -13.47 -4.70
C PHE A 77 10.91 -13.83 -5.21
N ALA A 78 11.48 -14.95 -4.77
CA ALA A 78 12.78 -15.42 -5.22
C ALA A 78 12.81 -15.61 -6.74
N LYS A 79 11.75 -16.21 -7.31
CA LYS A 79 11.61 -16.35 -8.76
C LYS A 79 11.57 -15.00 -9.47
N THR A 80 10.77 -14.06 -8.97
CA THR A 80 10.61 -12.72 -9.58
C THR A 80 11.88 -11.89 -9.52
N GLU A 81 12.65 -11.98 -8.44
CA GLU A 81 13.94 -11.30 -8.28
C GLU A 81 15.13 -12.11 -8.83
N ASN A 82 14.87 -13.26 -9.46
CA ASN A 82 15.89 -14.17 -10.03
C ASN A 82 16.94 -14.59 -8.98
N LEU A 83 16.48 -14.94 -7.78
CA LEU A 83 17.26 -15.44 -6.66
C LEU A 83 17.15 -16.97 -6.59
N ASP A 84 18.22 -17.63 -6.14
CA ASP A 84 18.22 -19.07 -5.88
C ASP A 84 17.75 -19.35 -4.43
N PRO A 85 16.56 -19.96 -4.23
CA PRO A 85 16.04 -20.25 -2.90
C PRO A 85 16.96 -21.12 -2.04
N SER A 86 17.81 -21.97 -2.66
CA SER A 86 18.72 -22.85 -1.92
C SER A 86 19.87 -22.10 -1.24
N THR A 87 20.12 -20.86 -1.67
CA THR A 87 21.18 -19.99 -1.15
C THR A 87 20.65 -18.82 -0.33
N MET A 88 19.33 -18.57 -0.35
CA MET A 88 18.70 -17.54 0.46
C MET A 88 18.74 -17.92 1.93
N ILE A 89 19.64 -17.29 2.68
CA ILE A 89 19.67 -17.39 4.14
C ILE A 89 18.73 -16.35 4.72
N ILE A 90 17.61 -16.81 5.25
CA ILE A 90 16.52 -15.96 5.72
C ILE A 90 16.39 -15.96 7.23
N TRP A 91 15.90 -14.85 7.77
CA TRP A 91 15.46 -14.74 9.15
C TRP A 91 13.95 -14.48 9.20
N PHE A 92 13.20 -15.40 9.81
CA PHE A 92 11.78 -15.22 10.13
C PHE A 92 11.56 -14.48 11.44
N ASP A 93 10.80 -13.37 11.38
CA ASP A 93 10.26 -12.65 12.53
C ASP A 93 11.36 -12.22 13.54
N LEU A 94 11.02 -11.56 14.64
CA LEU A 94 11.96 -11.23 15.72
C LEU A 94 12.44 -12.46 16.52
N PHE A 95 11.95 -13.67 16.21
CA PHE A 95 12.18 -14.91 16.96
C PHE A 95 13.66 -15.29 17.12
N SER A 96 14.53 -14.92 16.18
CA SER A 96 15.95 -15.33 16.24
C SER A 96 16.85 -14.39 17.04
N ASN A 97 16.32 -13.28 17.57
CA ASN A 97 17.04 -12.46 18.55
C ASN A 97 16.77 -13.00 19.97
N SER A 98 17.61 -13.94 20.41
CA SER A 98 17.85 -14.29 21.82
C SER A 98 16.67 -14.09 22.78
N GLN A 99 15.56 -14.83 22.57
CA GLN A 99 14.36 -14.71 23.39
C GLN A 99 14.53 -15.13 24.86
N HIS A 100 15.72 -15.62 25.24
CA HIS A 100 15.97 -16.24 26.54
C HIS A 100 16.05 -15.25 27.73
N ASN A 101 15.94 -13.94 27.50
CA ASN A 101 15.93 -12.93 28.56
C ASN A 101 15.19 -11.63 28.18
N THR A 102 14.18 -11.72 27.31
CA THR A 102 13.46 -10.56 26.76
C THR A 102 12.74 -9.73 27.82
N ALA A 103 12.12 -10.39 28.80
CA ALA A 103 11.40 -9.75 29.89
C ALA A 103 12.30 -8.91 30.83
N ALA A 104 13.63 -9.08 30.78
CA ALA A 104 14.57 -8.37 31.63
C ALA A 104 15.31 -7.21 30.92
N LYS A 105 14.98 -6.90 29.66
CA LYS A 105 15.63 -5.84 28.89
C LYS A 105 14.66 -4.66 28.66
N PRO A 106 15.14 -3.41 28.80
CA PRO A 106 14.34 -2.25 28.46
C PRO A 106 14.08 -2.21 26.95
N PHE A 107 13.00 -1.55 26.54
CA PHE A 107 12.60 -1.50 25.14
C PHE A 107 13.65 -0.84 24.22
N ASP A 108 14.35 0.20 24.67
CA ASP A 108 15.42 0.86 23.91
C ASP A 108 16.54 -0.10 23.49
N TRP A 109 16.81 -1.13 24.30
CA TRP A 109 17.76 -2.18 23.96
C TRP A 109 17.24 -3.01 22.79
N TRP A 110 15.96 -3.38 22.81
CA TRP A 110 15.30 -4.11 21.72
C TRP A 110 15.28 -3.30 20.43
N GLN A 111 14.89 -2.03 20.52
CA GLN A 111 14.95 -1.09 19.39
C GLN A 111 16.34 -1.06 18.77
N THR A 112 17.38 -0.87 19.58
CA THR A 112 18.76 -0.76 19.11
C THR A 112 19.24 -2.03 18.43
N VAL A 113 19.04 -3.19 19.07
CA VAL A 113 19.46 -4.48 18.52
C VAL A 113 18.70 -4.80 17.23
N PHE A 114 17.40 -4.52 17.20
CA PHE A 114 16.57 -4.73 16.02
C PHE A 114 17.01 -3.84 14.84
N MET A 115 17.15 -2.53 15.06
CA MET A 115 17.62 -1.60 14.01
C MET A 115 19.01 -1.97 13.50
N ASN A 116 19.93 -2.35 14.38
CA ASN A 116 21.26 -2.82 13.96
C ASN A 116 21.19 -4.09 13.11
N ALA A 117 20.26 -5.00 13.41
CA ALA A 117 20.08 -6.20 12.64
C ALA A 117 19.48 -5.90 11.25
N ILE A 118 18.45 -5.04 11.16
CA ILE A 118 17.89 -4.60 9.86
C ILE A 118 18.94 -3.86 9.02
N LYS A 119 19.78 -3.04 9.66
CA LYS A 119 20.92 -2.40 8.99
C LYS A 119 21.95 -3.41 8.48
N SER A 120 22.24 -4.45 9.27
CA SER A 120 23.23 -5.47 8.92
C SER A 120 22.74 -6.40 7.79
N ILE A 121 21.48 -6.78 7.82
CA ILE A 121 20.86 -7.67 6.82
C ILE A 121 20.58 -6.91 5.53
N HIS A 122 20.24 -5.63 5.65
CA HIS A 122 20.04 -4.69 4.56
C HIS A 122 18.85 -4.97 3.62
N SER A 123 18.21 -6.14 3.70
CA SER A 123 17.06 -6.50 2.86
C SER A 123 15.92 -7.06 3.70
N VAL A 124 14.77 -6.39 3.64
CA VAL A 124 13.53 -6.80 4.30
C VAL A 124 12.47 -7.14 3.26
N VAL A 125 11.83 -8.29 3.43
CA VAL A 125 10.72 -8.76 2.60
C VAL A 125 9.49 -8.88 3.47
N MET A 126 8.47 -8.07 3.20
CA MET A 126 7.18 -8.16 3.85
C MET A 126 6.22 -9.03 3.04
N VAL A 127 5.72 -10.10 3.65
CA VAL A 127 4.70 -10.95 3.06
C VAL A 127 3.33 -10.32 3.26
N ILE A 128 2.75 -9.75 2.21
CA ILE A 128 1.41 -9.16 2.24
C ILE A 128 0.38 -10.21 1.79
N HIS A 129 -0.55 -10.54 2.68
CA HIS A 129 -1.67 -11.44 2.38
C HIS A 129 -2.89 -11.15 3.26
N PRO A 130 -4.11 -11.08 2.67
CA PRO A 130 -4.38 -10.81 1.26
C PRO A 130 -4.01 -9.36 0.88
N TRP A 131 -3.77 -9.11 -0.40
CA TRP A 131 -3.39 -7.79 -0.92
C TRP A 131 -4.42 -6.71 -0.56
N GLU A 132 -5.71 -6.99 -0.76
CA GLU A 132 -6.80 -6.04 -0.52
C GLU A 132 -7.02 -5.68 0.95
N ASN A 133 -6.46 -6.47 1.85
CA ASN A 133 -6.53 -6.25 3.29
C ASN A 133 -5.18 -6.64 3.92
N PRO A 134 -4.15 -5.77 3.82
CA PRO A 134 -2.78 -6.11 4.15
C PRO A 134 -2.63 -6.32 5.66
N ILE A 135 -2.83 -7.56 6.11
CA ILE A 135 -2.80 -7.95 7.53
C ILE A 135 -1.51 -7.50 8.24
N PRO A 136 -0.30 -7.65 7.66
CA PRO A 136 0.91 -7.19 8.32
C PRO A 136 0.87 -5.70 8.67
N LEU A 137 0.28 -4.85 7.83
CA LEU A 137 0.19 -3.41 8.06
C LEU A 137 -0.84 -3.01 9.13
N LYS A 138 -1.49 -3.99 9.77
CA LYS A 138 -2.28 -3.80 11.00
C LYS A 138 -1.51 -4.20 12.26
N ARG A 139 -0.29 -4.72 12.11
CA ARG A 139 0.57 -5.14 13.22
C ARG A 139 1.63 -4.09 13.50
N VAL A 140 1.74 -3.66 14.75
CA VAL A 140 2.67 -2.60 15.17
C VAL A 140 4.13 -2.96 14.85
N TRP A 141 4.52 -4.23 15.02
CA TRP A 141 5.87 -4.71 14.70
C TRP A 141 6.18 -4.61 13.21
N CYS A 142 5.25 -5.01 12.34
CA CYS A 142 5.44 -4.93 10.90
C CYS A 142 5.51 -3.49 10.39
N ILE A 143 4.73 -2.58 10.98
CA ILE A 143 4.84 -1.15 10.71
C ILE A 143 6.22 -0.63 11.14
N PHE A 144 6.68 -1.04 12.32
CA PHE A 144 7.99 -0.66 12.84
C PHE A 144 9.16 -1.21 12.00
N GLU A 145 8.98 -2.38 11.37
CA GLU A 145 9.95 -2.95 10.41
C GLU A 145 10.10 -2.05 9.17
N VAL A 146 8.99 -1.53 8.63
CA VAL A 146 9.04 -0.56 7.51
C VAL A 146 9.77 0.71 7.94
N TYR A 147 9.45 1.24 9.12
CA TYR A 147 10.15 2.37 9.70
C TYR A 147 11.66 2.12 9.85
N ALA A 148 12.03 0.97 10.40
CA ALA A 148 13.42 0.59 10.59
C ALA A 148 14.15 0.53 9.25
N CYS A 149 13.56 -0.05 8.19
CA CYS A 149 14.15 -0.05 6.86
C CYS A 149 14.50 1.36 6.38
N THR A 150 13.56 2.29 6.52
CA THR A 150 13.76 3.67 6.06
C THR A 150 14.85 4.38 6.88
N VAL A 151 14.82 4.26 8.20
CA VAL A 151 15.83 4.89 9.09
C VAL A 151 17.22 4.30 8.87
N THR A 152 17.34 3.00 8.58
CA THR A 152 18.63 2.35 8.34
C THR A 152 19.07 2.40 6.87
N SER A 153 18.26 2.99 5.98
CA SER A 153 18.48 2.97 4.52
C SER A 153 18.65 1.54 3.97
N SER A 154 17.86 0.61 4.50
CA SER A 154 17.78 -0.79 4.02
C SER A 154 16.73 -0.93 2.92
N ASN A 155 16.88 -1.96 2.09
CA ASN A 155 15.95 -2.28 1.01
C ASN A 155 14.66 -2.89 1.57
N PHE A 156 13.52 -2.37 1.11
CA PHE A 156 12.22 -2.91 1.42
C PHE A 156 11.58 -3.55 0.19
N HIS A 157 11.08 -4.76 0.36
CA HIS A 157 10.43 -5.55 -0.67
C HIS A 157 9.09 -6.07 -0.16
N ILE A 158 8.17 -6.34 -1.08
CA ILE A 158 6.92 -7.05 -0.80
C ILE A 158 6.96 -8.39 -1.52
N ALA A 159 6.56 -9.44 -0.82
CA ALA A 159 6.29 -10.75 -1.36
C ALA A 159 4.81 -11.07 -1.19
N MET A 160 4.27 -11.82 -2.15
CA MET A 160 2.90 -12.32 -2.14
C MET A 160 2.84 -13.61 -2.94
N THR A 161 1.77 -14.39 -2.76
CA THR A 161 1.58 -15.60 -3.57
C THR A 161 1.33 -15.24 -5.03
N SER A 162 1.55 -16.17 -5.96
CA SER A 162 1.24 -15.93 -7.38
C SER A 162 -0.22 -15.56 -7.64
N GLN A 163 -1.15 -16.03 -6.79
CA GLN A 163 -2.56 -15.68 -6.89
C GLN A 163 -2.81 -14.23 -6.45
N GLU A 164 -2.20 -13.79 -5.35
CA GLU A 164 -2.28 -12.41 -4.89
C GLU A 164 -1.57 -11.44 -5.85
N GLU A 165 -0.51 -11.89 -6.54
CA GLU A 165 0.15 -11.10 -7.57
C GLU A 165 -0.80 -10.75 -8.73
N LEU A 166 -1.68 -11.69 -9.12
CA LEU A 166 -2.73 -11.39 -10.11
C LEU A 166 -3.72 -10.35 -9.59
N THR A 167 -4.13 -10.44 -8.33
CA THR A 167 -5.01 -9.44 -7.69
C THR A 167 -4.32 -8.07 -7.61
N PHE A 168 -3.02 -8.03 -7.30
CA PHE A 168 -2.22 -6.82 -7.31
C PHE A 168 -2.17 -6.21 -8.72
N ILE A 169 -1.86 -7.01 -9.75
CA ILE A 169 -1.81 -6.55 -11.14
C ILE A 169 -3.17 -6.03 -11.60
N ASP A 170 -4.27 -6.70 -11.26
CA ASP A 170 -5.63 -6.20 -11.52
C ASP A 170 -5.87 -4.83 -10.87
N ALA A 171 -5.46 -4.69 -9.60
CA ALA A 171 -5.60 -3.44 -8.86
C ALA A 171 -4.77 -2.28 -9.46
N LEU A 172 -3.68 -2.56 -10.18
CA LEU A 172 -2.88 -1.53 -10.86
C LEU A 172 -3.68 -0.76 -11.92
N HIS A 173 -4.68 -1.39 -12.55
CA HIS A 173 -5.54 -0.70 -13.53
C HIS A 173 -6.44 0.37 -12.90
N THR A 174 -6.60 0.37 -11.58
CA THR A 174 -7.38 1.37 -10.84
C THR A 174 -6.54 1.96 -9.70
N PRO A 175 -5.65 2.92 -9.99
CA PRO A 175 -4.75 3.51 -8.99
C PRO A 175 -5.48 4.04 -7.74
N GLU A 176 -6.69 4.56 -7.88
CA GLU A 176 -7.50 5.04 -6.75
C GLU A 176 -7.94 3.90 -5.82
N ARG A 177 -8.34 2.74 -6.36
CA ARG A 177 -8.68 1.55 -5.55
C ARG A 177 -7.46 1.05 -4.80
N PHE A 178 -6.31 1.05 -5.46
CA PHE A 178 -5.04 0.72 -4.83
C PHE A 178 -4.78 1.62 -3.60
N HIS A 179 -4.85 2.94 -3.78
CA HIS A 179 -4.58 3.87 -2.68
C HIS A 179 -5.65 3.79 -1.59
N ALA A 180 -6.89 3.44 -1.92
CA ALA A 180 -7.94 3.20 -0.93
C ALA A 180 -7.62 2.00 0.00
N VAL A 181 -6.98 0.94 -0.53
CA VAL A 181 -6.50 -0.19 0.30
C VAL A 181 -5.46 0.31 1.31
N LEU A 182 -4.49 1.13 0.86
CA LEU A 182 -3.44 1.66 1.72
C LEU A 182 -3.92 2.78 2.65
N ALA A 183 -4.95 3.53 2.28
CA ALA A 183 -5.51 4.61 3.10
C ALA A 183 -6.10 4.11 4.43
N ASN A 184 -6.39 2.80 4.53
CA ASN A 184 -6.83 2.16 5.76
C ASN A 184 -5.68 1.81 6.72
N ILE A 185 -4.42 2.05 6.33
CA ILE A 185 -3.28 1.89 7.23
C ILE A 185 -3.36 2.96 8.32
N ASN A 186 -3.40 2.52 9.57
CA ASN A 186 -3.45 3.39 10.73
C ASN A 186 -2.56 2.79 11.81
N SER A 187 -1.33 3.29 11.91
CA SER A 187 -0.35 2.80 12.89
C SER A 187 -0.79 2.99 14.33
N HIS A 188 -1.61 4.01 14.62
CA HIS A 188 -2.17 4.23 15.95
C HIS A 188 -3.24 3.19 16.35
N LYS A 189 -3.86 2.50 15.38
CA LYS A 189 -4.79 1.40 15.60
C LYS A 189 -4.14 0.03 15.44
N SER A 190 -2.82 -0.03 15.28
CA SER A 190 -2.11 -1.29 15.08
C SER A 190 -2.02 -2.11 16.36
N GLU A 191 -1.96 -3.43 16.19
CA GLU A 191 -2.06 -4.41 17.27
C GLU A 191 -0.78 -5.25 17.39
N SER A 192 -0.57 -5.84 18.56
CA SER A 192 0.42 -6.88 18.81
C SER A 192 -0.23 -8.00 19.63
N TRP A 193 0.36 -9.19 19.59
CA TRP A 193 -0.05 -10.28 20.48
C TRP A 193 0.15 -9.93 21.96
N ASN A 194 1.28 -9.30 22.29
CA ASN A 194 1.59 -8.84 23.63
C ASN A 194 1.36 -7.32 23.75
N PRO A 195 0.35 -6.85 24.51
CA PRO A 195 0.03 -5.42 24.62
C PRO A 195 1.20 -4.55 25.08
N SER A 196 2.08 -5.05 25.95
CA SER A 196 3.24 -4.28 26.43
C SER A 196 4.21 -3.94 25.30
N ASP A 197 4.35 -4.82 24.31
CA ASP A 197 5.22 -4.59 23.15
C ASP A 197 4.65 -3.44 22.30
N ARG A 198 3.33 -3.44 22.08
CA ARG A 198 2.65 -2.33 21.39
C ARG A 198 2.87 -1.03 22.13
N ASP A 199 2.61 -1.00 23.43
CA ASP A 199 2.69 0.22 24.22
C ASP A 199 4.12 0.80 24.20
N SER A 200 5.14 -0.07 24.25
CA SER A 200 6.54 0.34 24.16
C SER A 200 6.93 0.84 22.76
N ILE A 201 6.47 0.17 21.69
CA ILE A 201 6.68 0.66 20.32
C ILE A 201 5.95 1.98 20.09
N PHE A 202 4.74 2.14 20.65
CA PHE A 202 3.96 3.37 20.56
C PHE A 202 4.70 4.53 21.23
N GLU A 203 5.31 4.31 22.39
CA GLU A 203 6.16 5.29 23.05
C GLU A 203 7.34 5.69 22.15
N VAL A 204 8.04 4.73 21.55
CA VAL A 204 9.14 5.02 20.61
C VAL A 204 8.66 5.75 19.37
N ILE A 205 7.53 5.37 18.78
CA ILE A 205 6.93 6.08 17.65
C ILE A 205 6.66 7.53 18.05
N GLN A 206 6.02 7.78 19.20
CA GLN A 206 5.72 9.14 19.67
C GLN A 206 6.97 9.97 19.91
N GLN A 207 8.03 9.38 20.47
CA GLN A 207 9.28 10.08 20.78
C GLN A 207 10.18 10.32 19.55
N THR A 208 9.98 9.58 18.47
CA THR A 208 10.85 9.66 17.27
C THR A 208 10.17 10.34 16.09
N VAL A 209 9.29 9.63 15.38
CA VAL A 209 8.69 10.07 14.11
C VAL A 209 7.26 10.62 14.29
N GLY A 210 6.55 10.16 15.31
CA GLY A 210 5.11 10.38 15.49
C GLY A 210 4.26 9.57 14.51
N PHE A 211 3.04 9.21 14.91
CA PHE A 211 2.16 8.34 14.12
C PHE A 211 1.80 8.90 12.75
N VAL A 212 1.53 10.21 12.64
CA VAL A 212 1.14 10.83 11.36
C VAL A 212 2.27 10.76 10.33
N ALA A 213 3.50 11.05 10.74
CA ALA A 213 4.63 10.97 9.82
C ALA A 213 5.05 9.52 9.54
N LEU A 214 4.84 8.60 10.50
CA LEU A 214 5.02 7.17 10.29
C LEU A 214 4.04 6.62 9.24
N ASP A 215 2.75 6.95 9.35
CA ASP A 215 1.75 6.51 8.37
C ASP A 215 2.10 7.00 6.95
N ARG A 216 2.55 8.27 6.83
CA ARG A 216 3.05 8.81 5.55
C ARG A 216 4.28 8.05 5.05
N LEU A 217 5.26 7.78 5.92
CA LEU A 217 6.46 7.04 5.57
C LEU A 217 6.14 5.62 5.07
N VAL A 218 5.23 4.90 5.74
CA VAL A 218 4.79 3.56 5.33
C VAL A 218 4.10 3.63 3.97
N PHE A 219 3.17 4.58 3.81
CA PHE A 219 2.47 4.81 2.55
C PHE A 219 3.45 5.12 1.41
N ASP A 220 4.41 6.02 1.62
CA ASP A 220 5.42 6.40 0.63
C ASP A 220 6.32 5.21 0.28
N THR A 221 6.71 4.39 1.27
CA THR A 221 7.56 3.21 1.06
C THR A 221 6.87 2.20 0.15
N ILE A 222 5.60 1.88 0.44
CA ILE A 222 4.82 0.94 -0.37
C ILE A 222 4.53 1.54 -1.75
N SER A 223 4.16 2.81 -1.82
CA SER A 223 3.84 3.49 -3.08
C SER A 223 5.07 3.56 -4.01
N ASN A 224 6.26 3.77 -3.45
CA ASN A 224 7.52 3.71 -4.21
C ASN A 224 7.88 2.28 -4.66
N TRP A 225 7.59 1.28 -3.83
CA TRP A 225 7.74 -0.12 -4.22
C TRP A 225 6.83 -0.43 -5.43
N VAL A 226 5.58 0.02 -5.43
CA VAL A 226 4.62 -0.20 -6.54
C VAL A 226 5.11 0.43 -7.84
N VAL A 227 5.56 1.69 -7.79
CA VAL A 227 6.16 2.36 -8.95
C VAL A 227 7.33 1.56 -9.50
N SER A 228 8.17 1.02 -8.62
CA SER A 228 9.29 0.17 -9.00
C SER A 228 8.83 -1.16 -9.61
N SER A 229 7.78 -1.77 -9.06
CA SER A 229 7.18 -3.00 -9.57
C SER A 229 6.56 -2.80 -10.95
N ILE A 230 5.81 -1.71 -11.18
CA ILE A 230 5.27 -1.37 -12.51
C ILE A 230 6.42 -1.22 -13.51
N LYS A 231 7.48 -0.48 -13.16
CA LYS A 231 8.67 -0.33 -14.00
C LYS A 231 9.33 -1.67 -14.33
N LYS A 232 9.36 -2.62 -13.38
CA LYS A 232 9.87 -3.99 -13.63
C LYS A 232 8.95 -4.76 -14.58
N LEU A 233 7.62 -4.72 -14.35
CA LEU A 233 6.61 -5.38 -15.19
C LEU A 233 6.66 -4.89 -16.65
N MET A 234 7.04 -3.63 -16.87
CA MET A 234 7.16 -3.06 -18.22
C MET A 234 8.35 -3.59 -19.02
N LYS A 235 9.44 -4.05 -18.38
CA LYS A 235 10.72 -4.37 -19.04
C LYS A 235 10.64 -5.47 -20.11
N PRO A 236 9.85 -6.56 -19.94
CA PRO A 236 9.80 -7.62 -20.93
C PRO A 236 9.02 -7.25 -22.20
N TYR A 237 8.20 -6.20 -22.15
CA TYR A 237 7.33 -5.80 -23.24
C TYR A 237 8.03 -4.83 -24.20
N ASP A 238 7.78 -5.01 -25.50
CA ASP A 238 8.21 -4.03 -26.52
C ASP A 238 7.57 -2.66 -26.25
N LYS A 239 8.32 -1.58 -26.51
CA LYS A 239 7.92 -0.19 -26.18
C LYS A 239 6.67 0.28 -26.92
N GLU A 240 6.31 -0.37 -28.02
CA GLU A 240 5.12 -0.06 -28.82
C GLU A 240 4.00 -1.09 -28.60
N SER A 241 4.24 -2.14 -27.82
CA SER A 241 3.20 -3.12 -27.48
C SER A 241 2.10 -2.51 -26.62
N GLU A 242 0.88 -3.03 -26.80
CA GLU A 242 -0.31 -2.56 -26.09
C GLU A 242 -0.10 -2.59 -24.56
N MET A 243 0.38 -3.73 -24.05
CA MET A 243 0.64 -3.90 -22.62
C MET A 243 1.68 -2.92 -22.07
N HIS A 244 2.74 -2.61 -22.82
CA HIS A 244 3.71 -1.61 -22.39
C HIS A 244 3.07 -0.22 -22.24
N LEU A 245 2.24 0.18 -23.21
CA LEU A 245 1.58 1.48 -23.18
C LEU A 245 0.46 1.55 -22.12
N ILE A 246 -0.25 0.45 -21.85
CA ILE A 246 -1.18 0.36 -20.70
C ILE A 246 -0.41 0.60 -19.40
N LEU A 247 0.70 -0.11 -19.19
CA LEU A 247 1.52 0.03 -17.99
C LEU A 247 2.17 1.42 -17.87
N MET A 248 2.52 2.07 -18.99
CA MET A 248 2.97 3.47 -19.00
C MET A 248 1.88 4.42 -18.48
N ALA A 249 0.62 4.26 -18.94
CA ALA A 249 -0.50 5.08 -18.48
C ALA A 249 -0.77 4.86 -16.98
N VAL A 250 -0.76 3.60 -16.53
CA VAL A 250 -0.87 3.21 -15.12
C VAL A 250 0.23 3.86 -14.29
N LEU A 251 1.50 3.75 -14.72
CA LEU A 251 2.64 4.37 -14.04
C LEU A 251 2.46 5.89 -13.91
N GLY A 252 2.00 6.56 -14.97
CA GLY A 252 1.65 7.97 -14.94
C GLY A 252 0.58 8.30 -13.90
N GLY A 253 -0.49 7.50 -13.83
CA GLY A 253 -1.55 7.62 -12.82
C GLY A 253 -1.04 7.48 -11.38
N PHE A 254 -0.14 6.52 -11.13
CA PHE A 254 0.50 6.35 -9.81
C PHE A 254 1.43 7.51 -9.45
N LEU A 255 2.25 7.99 -10.39
CA LEU A 255 3.13 9.14 -10.18
C LEU A 255 2.31 10.40 -9.86
N ARG A 256 1.18 10.61 -10.56
CA ARG A 256 0.22 11.69 -10.29
C ARG A 256 -0.30 11.63 -8.85
N LEU A 257 -0.79 10.47 -8.40
CA LEU A 257 -1.33 10.31 -7.04
C LEU A 257 -0.27 10.49 -5.94
N GLN A 258 1.02 10.32 -6.27
CA GLN A 258 2.15 10.63 -5.38
C GLN A 258 2.58 12.11 -5.43
N GLY A 259 1.90 12.97 -6.20
CA GLY A 259 2.29 14.37 -6.39
C GLY A 259 3.54 14.57 -7.24
N ARG A 260 4.04 13.52 -7.91
CA ARG A 260 5.23 13.56 -8.79
C ARG A 260 4.83 14.02 -10.19
N TYR A 261 4.21 15.20 -10.27
CA TYR A 261 3.53 15.69 -11.47
C TYR A 261 4.45 15.82 -12.69
N GLN A 262 5.69 16.27 -12.50
CA GLN A 262 6.66 16.40 -13.60
C GLN A 262 7.01 15.03 -14.22
N GLU A 263 7.26 14.01 -13.40
CA GLU A 263 7.53 12.65 -13.89
C GLU A 263 6.29 12.03 -14.54
N ALA A 264 5.10 12.30 -13.98
CA ALA A 264 3.83 11.84 -14.54
C ALA A 264 3.55 12.45 -15.91
N GLU A 265 3.78 13.76 -16.07
CA GLU A 265 3.63 14.48 -17.33
C GLU A 265 4.55 13.88 -18.40
N GLU A 266 5.85 13.78 -18.14
CA GLU A 266 6.83 13.28 -19.10
C GLU A 266 6.54 11.87 -19.61
N ILE A 267 6.02 10.99 -18.74
CA ILE A 267 5.68 9.63 -19.15
C ILE A 267 4.34 9.58 -19.90
N LEU A 268 3.35 10.39 -19.48
CA LEU A 268 2.02 10.41 -20.08
C LEU A 268 1.99 11.10 -21.44
N GLU A 269 2.76 12.17 -21.65
CA GLU A 269 2.92 12.78 -22.98
C GLU A 269 3.43 11.77 -24.01
N LYS A 270 4.51 11.06 -23.67
CA LYS A 270 5.07 9.98 -24.50
C LYS A 270 4.09 8.83 -24.67
N CYS A 271 3.32 8.51 -23.64
CA CYS A 271 2.30 7.46 -23.69
C CYS A 271 1.19 7.82 -24.69
N VAL A 272 0.62 9.02 -24.59
CA VAL A 272 -0.43 9.53 -25.48
C VAL A 272 0.05 9.61 -26.92
N GLU A 273 1.25 10.14 -27.16
CA GLU A 273 1.85 10.20 -28.50
C GLU A 273 1.95 8.80 -29.13
N ARG A 274 2.45 7.82 -28.38
CA ARG A 274 2.60 6.44 -28.85
C ARG A 274 1.26 5.76 -29.10
N TRP A 275 0.29 5.91 -28.20
CA TRP A 275 -1.07 5.40 -28.37
C TRP A 275 -1.71 5.93 -29.65
N LYS A 276 -1.67 7.25 -29.86
CA LYS A 276 -2.21 7.89 -31.06
C LYS A 276 -1.53 7.40 -32.34
N ARG A 277 -0.22 7.18 -32.32
CA ARG A 277 0.56 6.73 -33.48
C ARG A 277 0.37 5.25 -33.81
N VAL A 278 0.35 4.37 -32.82
CA VAL A 278 0.37 2.90 -33.02
C VAL A 278 -1.04 2.33 -33.16
N PHE A 279 -1.96 2.75 -32.30
CA PHE A 279 -3.32 2.19 -32.22
C PHE A 279 -4.38 3.17 -32.75
N GLY A 280 -4.10 4.47 -32.70
CA GLY A 280 -4.97 5.51 -33.24
C GLY A 280 -5.65 6.34 -32.16
N VAL A 281 -6.21 7.48 -32.60
CA VAL A 281 -6.83 8.47 -31.70
C VAL A 281 -8.13 7.96 -31.07
N ASN A 282 -8.88 7.13 -31.77
CA ASN A 282 -10.20 6.65 -31.31
C ASN A 282 -10.13 5.35 -30.48
N GLU A 283 -8.96 4.92 -30.05
CA GLU A 283 -8.82 3.73 -29.21
C GLU A 283 -9.15 4.03 -27.74
N PRO A 284 -9.94 3.20 -27.04
CA PRO A 284 -10.34 3.46 -25.66
C PRO A 284 -9.16 3.73 -24.70
N ASN A 285 -8.04 3.02 -24.90
CA ASN A 285 -6.85 3.19 -24.08
C ASN A 285 -6.10 4.49 -24.38
N THR A 286 -6.21 5.04 -25.60
CA THR A 286 -5.71 6.39 -25.93
C THR A 286 -6.41 7.44 -25.07
N PHE A 287 -7.74 7.34 -24.94
CA PHE A 287 -8.52 8.24 -24.09
C PHE A 287 -8.18 8.09 -22.60
N SER A 288 -7.93 6.86 -22.12
CA SER A 288 -7.47 6.64 -20.75
C SER A 288 -6.13 7.34 -20.47
N ALA A 289 -5.15 7.21 -21.38
CA ALA A 289 -3.86 7.90 -21.25
C ALA A 289 -4.02 9.43 -21.30
N MET A 290 -4.86 9.94 -22.20
CA MET A 290 -5.18 11.36 -22.30
C MET A 290 -5.85 11.90 -21.04
N ASN A 291 -6.79 11.14 -20.45
CA ASN A 291 -7.43 11.54 -19.21
C ASN A 291 -6.44 11.67 -18.06
N PHE A 292 -5.48 10.74 -17.92
CA PHE A 292 -4.42 10.89 -16.92
C PHE A 292 -3.56 12.12 -17.19
N LEU A 293 -3.21 12.41 -18.45
CA LEU A 293 -2.43 13.60 -18.80
C LEU A 293 -3.19 14.90 -18.49
N GLY A 294 -4.48 14.96 -18.84
CA GLY A 294 -5.34 16.09 -18.54
C GLY A 294 -5.48 16.35 -17.04
N LEU A 295 -5.58 15.28 -16.23
CA LEU A 295 -5.57 15.39 -14.77
C LEU A 295 -4.25 15.95 -14.24
N VAL A 296 -3.12 15.48 -14.76
CA VAL A 296 -1.80 16.00 -14.40
C VAL A 296 -1.68 17.50 -14.74
N TYR A 297 -2.13 17.93 -15.92
CA TYR A 297 -2.15 19.35 -16.27
C TYR A 297 -3.06 20.17 -15.36
N GLN A 298 -4.26 19.67 -15.06
CA GLN A 298 -5.19 20.34 -14.17
C GLN A 298 -4.62 20.53 -12.77
N GLU A 299 -4.00 19.50 -12.20
CA GLU A 299 -3.39 19.54 -10.85
C GLU A 299 -2.15 20.45 -10.79
N GLN A 300 -1.44 20.62 -11.91
CA GLN A 300 -0.36 21.61 -12.04
C GLN A 300 -0.86 23.04 -12.32
N GLY A 301 -2.17 23.25 -12.52
CA GLY A 301 -2.72 24.54 -12.93
C GLY A 301 -2.48 24.90 -14.40
N LYS A 302 -1.99 23.97 -15.22
CA LYS A 302 -1.81 24.10 -16.69
C LYS A 302 -3.15 23.97 -17.42
N LEU A 303 -4.10 24.84 -17.09
CA LEU A 303 -5.50 24.73 -17.56
C LEU A 303 -5.63 24.88 -19.09
N SER A 304 -4.75 25.67 -19.72
CA SER A 304 -4.69 25.82 -21.18
C SER A 304 -4.31 24.53 -21.90
N ASP A 305 -3.55 23.65 -21.25
CA ASP A 305 -3.10 22.38 -21.79
C ASP A 305 -4.11 21.26 -21.45
N ALA A 306 -4.75 21.33 -20.27
CA ALA A 306 -5.78 20.39 -19.85
C ALA A 306 -7.06 20.47 -20.72
N LEU A 307 -7.48 21.69 -21.07
CA LEU A 307 -8.73 21.94 -21.81
C LEU A 307 -8.80 21.15 -23.14
N PRO A 308 -7.87 21.29 -24.10
CA PRO A 308 -7.95 20.56 -25.37
C PRO A 308 -7.87 19.03 -25.19
N ILE A 309 -7.12 18.55 -24.19
CA ILE A 309 -7.00 17.12 -23.89
C ILE A 309 -8.35 16.54 -23.44
N PHE A 310 -9.04 17.19 -22.50
CA PHE A 310 -10.34 16.72 -22.04
C PHE A 310 -11.44 16.90 -23.10
N THR A 311 -11.40 17.96 -23.91
CA THR A 311 -12.34 18.14 -25.02
C THR A 311 -12.20 17.02 -26.06
N GLU A 312 -10.99 16.73 -26.52
CA GLU A 312 -10.75 15.64 -27.51
C GLU A 312 -11.17 14.28 -26.93
N CYS A 313 -10.88 14.04 -25.64
CA CYS A 313 -11.28 12.83 -24.95
C CYS A 313 -12.81 12.69 -24.85
N LEU A 314 -13.51 13.76 -24.45
CA LEU A 314 -14.97 13.78 -24.31
C LEU A 314 -15.65 13.53 -25.65
N ASP A 315 -15.19 14.19 -26.72
CA ASP A 315 -15.74 14.03 -28.07
C ASP A 315 -15.58 12.58 -28.56
N GLY A 316 -14.40 12.00 -28.35
CA GLY A 316 -14.12 10.61 -28.73
C GLY A 316 -14.94 9.59 -27.95
N GLN A 317 -14.95 9.71 -26.62
CA GLN A 317 -15.72 8.82 -25.74
C GLN A 317 -17.22 8.93 -25.97
N THR A 318 -17.74 10.13 -26.22
CA THR A 318 -19.16 10.34 -26.55
C THR A 318 -19.55 9.62 -27.83
N ARG A 319 -18.70 9.65 -28.87
CA ARG A 319 -18.96 8.91 -30.12
C ARG A 319 -18.94 7.39 -29.94
N LEU A 320 -18.07 6.86 -29.07
CA LEU A 320 -17.85 5.42 -28.92
C LEU A 320 -18.79 4.76 -27.90
N HIS A 321 -19.05 5.46 -26.80
CA HIS A 321 -19.74 4.89 -25.63
C HIS A 321 -21.02 5.65 -25.26
N GLY A 322 -21.25 6.81 -25.87
CA GLY A 322 -22.36 7.70 -25.53
C GLY A 322 -22.08 8.53 -24.28
N THR A 323 -23.00 9.46 -23.99
CA THR A 323 -22.96 10.39 -22.85
C THR A 323 -23.26 9.71 -21.51
N ASP A 324 -23.94 8.55 -21.53
CA ASP A 324 -24.36 7.83 -20.34
C ASP A 324 -23.25 6.86 -19.83
N ASP A 325 -22.11 6.73 -20.53
CA ASP A 325 -20.96 5.94 -20.04
C ASP A 325 -20.22 6.66 -18.91
N LEU A 326 -19.86 5.90 -17.86
CA LEU A 326 -19.21 6.44 -16.66
C LEU A 326 -17.88 7.15 -16.97
N ARG A 327 -17.10 6.66 -17.94
CA ARG A 327 -15.83 7.29 -18.34
C ARG A 327 -16.09 8.62 -19.04
N THR A 328 -17.09 8.66 -19.93
CA THR A 328 -17.53 9.90 -20.59
C THR A 328 -17.97 10.94 -19.55
N LEU A 329 -18.80 10.54 -18.57
CA LEU A 329 -19.24 11.42 -17.48
C LEU A 329 -18.09 11.94 -16.62
N ARG A 330 -17.09 11.09 -16.31
CA ARG A 330 -15.90 11.51 -15.55
C ARG A 330 -15.09 12.55 -16.32
N THR A 331 -14.84 12.33 -17.61
CA THR A 331 -14.16 13.28 -18.49
C THR A 331 -14.92 14.60 -18.59
N MET A 332 -16.24 14.54 -18.76
CA MET A 332 -17.12 15.70 -18.79
C MET A 332 -17.03 16.51 -17.49
N ASN A 333 -17.06 15.84 -16.34
CA ASN A 333 -16.88 16.51 -15.05
C ASN A 333 -15.48 17.16 -14.91
N HIS A 334 -14.40 16.52 -15.37
CA HIS A 334 -13.07 17.14 -15.35
C HIS A 334 -13.02 18.39 -16.24
N LEU A 335 -13.65 18.34 -17.42
CA LEU A 335 -13.79 19.53 -18.27
C LEU A 335 -14.55 20.67 -17.56
N GLY A 336 -15.60 20.34 -16.80
CA GLY A 336 -16.31 21.29 -15.93
C GLY A 336 -15.40 21.90 -14.86
N MET A 337 -14.52 21.10 -14.25
CA MET A 337 -13.52 21.59 -13.28
C MET A 337 -12.49 22.52 -13.93
N VAL A 338 -12.03 22.21 -15.14
CA VAL A 338 -11.14 23.10 -15.91
C VAL A 338 -11.83 24.44 -16.17
N HIS A 339 -13.08 24.44 -16.66
CA HIS A 339 -13.85 25.67 -16.84
C HIS A 339 -14.04 26.46 -15.54
N GLN A 340 -14.36 25.78 -14.44
CA GLN A 340 -14.49 26.39 -13.11
C GLN A 340 -13.20 27.10 -12.71
N ASN A 341 -12.04 26.44 -12.88
CA ASN A 341 -10.74 26.99 -12.52
C ASN A 341 -10.27 28.12 -13.44
N MET A 342 -10.76 28.15 -14.69
CA MET A 342 -10.52 29.26 -15.63
C MET A 342 -11.43 30.48 -15.39
N GLY A 343 -12.43 30.36 -14.51
CA GLY A 343 -13.43 31.41 -14.26
C GLY A 343 -14.65 31.37 -15.18
N ASN A 344 -14.79 30.32 -15.99
CA ASN A 344 -15.91 30.10 -16.90
C ASN A 344 -17.09 29.45 -16.15
N PHE A 345 -17.63 30.16 -15.16
CA PHE A 345 -18.55 29.57 -14.18
C PHE A 345 -19.88 29.11 -14.77
N LYS A 346 -20.38 29.75 -15.84
CA LYS A 346 -21.65 29.36 -16.48
C LYS A 346 -21.51 28.02 -17.21
N GLU A 347 -20.41 27.86 -17.94
CA GLU A 347 -20.08 26.63 -18.66
C GLU A 347 -19.85 25.49 -17.66
N ALA A 348 -19.08 25.74 -16.60
CA ALA A 348 -18.87 24.78 -15.52
C ALA A 348 -20.19 24.33 -14.86
N GLU A 349 -21.06 25.29 -14.51
CA GLU A 349 -22.38 24.98 -13.93
C GLU A 349 -23.22 24.11 -14.87
N SER A 350 -23.29 24.45 -16.16
CA SER A 350 -24.04 23.66 -17.15
C SER A 350 -23.54 22.21 -17.20
N ILE A 351 -22.23 22.03 -17.28
CA ILE A 351 -21.57 20.73 -17.31
C ILE A 351 -21.87 19.94 -16.03
N PHE A 352 -21.74 20.55 -14.85
CA PHE A 352 -22.01 19.85 -13.58
C PHE A 352 -23.48 19.49 -13.40
N ARG A 353 -24.41 20.32 -13.89
CA ARG A 353 -25.84 20.00 -13.91
C ARG A 353 -26.12 18.77 -14.78
N GLU A 354 -25.54 18.72 -15.97
CA GLU A 354 -25.67 17.58 -16.87
C GLU A 354 -25.09 16.30 -16.24
N CYS A 355 -23.86 16.35 -15.72
CA CYS A 355 -23.23 15.23 -15.03
C CYS A 355 -24.11 14.69 -13.90
N ARG A 356 -24.67 15.59 -13.07
CA ARG A 356 -25.54 15.22 -11.96
C ARG A 356 -26.82 14.56 -12.45
N ILE A 357 -27.52 15.15 -13.43
CA ILE A 357 -28.78 14.61 -13.95
C ILE A 357 -28.57 13.20 -14.50
N THR A 358 -27.53 13.01 -15.31
CA THR A 358 -27.24 11.71 -15.91
C THR A 358 -26.83 10.69 -14.85
N ALA A 359 -25.94 11.05 -13.91
CA ALA A 359 -25.54 10.15 -12.82
C ALA A 359 -26.70 9.79 -11.89
N THR A 360 -27.58 10.73 -11.55
CA THR A 360 -28.80 10.46 -10.77
C THR A 360 -29.70 9.46 -11.47
N LYS A 361 -29.87 9.56 -12.80
CA LYS A 361 -30.65 8.61 -13.60
C LYS A 361 -30.03 7.21 -13.61
N LEU A 362 -28.71 7.11 -13.66
CA LEU A 362 -28.00 5.84 -13.82
C LEU A 362 -27.76 5.11 -12.48
N PHE A 363 -27.37 5.84 -11.44
CA PHE A 363 -26.87 5.29 -10.19
C PHE A 363 -27.71 5.67 -8.96
N GLY A 364 -28.64 6.61 -9.11
CA GLY A 364 -29.45 7.16 -8.01
C GLY A 364 -28.78 8.33 -7.30
N GLU A 365 -29.53 8.96 -6.40
CA GLU A 365 -29.15 10.22 -5.73
C GLU A 365 -28.08 10.08 -4.63
N THR A 366 -27.91 8.87 -4.09
CA THR A 366 -26.99 8.59 -2.97
C THR A 366 -25.71 7.90 -3.41
N ASP A 367 -25.55 7.62 -4.70
CA ASP A 367 -24.32 7.04 -5.25
C ASP A 367 -23.13 8.01 -5.14
N LEU A 368 -21.93 7.48 -4.88
CA LEU A 368 -20.73 8.29 -4.64
C LEU A 368 -20.34 9.16 -5.85
N GLU A 369 -20.55 8.70 -7.08
CA GLU A 369 -20.26 9.48 -8.28
C GLU A 369 -21.30 10.60 -8.43
N THR A 370 -22.59 10.31 -8.21
CA THR A 370 -23.67 11.32 -8.21
C THR A 370 -23.41 12.40 -7.16
N LEU A 371 -23.00 12.02 -5.95
CA LEU A 371 -22.67 12.95 -4.87
C LEU A 371 -21.45 13.81 -5.19
N ARG A 372 -20.45 13.27 -5.88
CA ARG A 372 -19.29 14.05 -6.36
C ARG A 372 -19.72 15.14 -7.34
N TYR A 373 -20.52 14.79 -8.34
CA TYR A 373 -21.04 15.78 -9.31
C TYR A 373 -21.96 16.81 -8.66
N THR A 374 -22.79 16.38 -7.69
CA THR A 374 -23.64 17.26 -6.90
C THR A 374 -22.82 18.26 -6.08
N SER A 375 -21.72 17.82 -5.49
CA SER A 375 -20.81 18.68 -4.72
C SER A 375 -20.11 19.71 -5.62
N ASN A 376 -19.66 19.30 -6.81
CA ASN A 376 -19.06 20.21 -7.79
C ASN A 376 -20.05 21.26 -8.29
N LEU A 377 -21.30 20.85 -8.56
CA LEU A 377 -22.38 21.78 -8.89
C LEU A 377 -22.61 22.80 -7.76
N ALA A 378 -22.73 22.32 -6.53
CA ALA A 378 -22.93 23.18 -5.37
C ALA A 378 -21.79 24.18 -5.19
N HIS A 379 -20.54 23.75 -5.37
CA HIS A 379 -19.37 24.62 -5.32
C HIS A 379 -19.40 25.69 -6.43
N SER A 380 -19.78 25.32 -7.66
CA SER A 380 -19.92 26.27 -8.76
C SER A 380 -21.01 27.32 -8.49
N LEU A 381 -22.14 26.89 -7.93
CA LEU A 381 -23.22 27.79 -7.51
C LEU A 381 -22.80 28.74 -6.38
N GLN A 382 -22.05 28.26 -5.39
CA GLN A 382 -21.48 29.10 -4.33
C GLN A 382 -20.54 30.17 -4.88
N THR A 383 -19.67 29.80 -5.82
CA THR A 383 -18.74 30.73 -6.48
C THR A 383 -19.50 31.84 -7.21
N GLN A 384 -20.69 31.54 -7.72
CA GLN A 384 -21.60 32.50 -8.35
C GLN A 384 -22.56 33.19 -7.37
N SER A 385 -22.39 33.03 -6.06
CA SER A 385 -23.27 33.57 -5.01
C SER A 385 -24.73 33.10 -5.05
N LYS A 386 -25.01 31.97 -5.73
CA LYS A 386 -26.35 31.34 -5.80
C LYS A 386 -26.60 30.42 -4.60
N PHE A 387 -26.52 30.98 -3.39
CA PHE A 387 -26.52 30.20 -2.15
C PHE A 387 -27.82 29.40 -1.92
N SER A 388 -28.97 29.95 -2.31
CA SER A 388 -30.27 29.28 -2.18
C SER A 388 -30.39 28.00 -3.01
N GLU A 389 -29.65 27.90 -4.12
CA GLU A 389 -29.60 26.68 -4.94
C GLU A 389 -28.51 25.71 -4.45
N ALA A 390 -27.40 26.24 -3.92
CA ALA A 390 -26.28 25.42 -3.46
C ALA A 390 -26.58 24.70 -2.12
N GLU A 391 -27.22 25.38 -1.18
CA GLU A 391 -27.52 24.85 0.16
C GLU A 391 -28.24 23.49 0.16
N PRO A 392 -29.36 23.29 -0.57
CA PRO A 392 -30.04 21.99 -0.57
C PRO A 392 -29.16 20.86 -1.12
N LEU A 393 -28.31 21.14 -2.10
CA LEU A 393 -27.38 20.16 -2.67
C LEU A 393 -26.30 19.76 -1.66
N LEU A 394 -25.77 20.72 -0.90
CA LEU A 394 -24.79 20.45 0.16
C LEU A 394 -25.40 19.64 1.32
N ILE A 395 -26.64 19.96 1.71
CA ILE A 395 -27.38 19.21 2.73
C ILE A 395 -27.60 17.77 2.27
N GLN A 396 -28.01 17.57 1.01
CA GLN A 396 -28.13 16.24 0.39
C GLN A 396 -26.80 15.48 0.49
N CYS A 397 -25.70 16.07 0.00
CA CYS A 397 -24.39 15.42 0.08
C CYS A 397 -23.99 15.06 1.52
N LEU A 398 -24.15 15.98 2.47
CA LEU A 398 -23.80 15.75 3.87
C LEU A 398 -24.62 14.61 4.49
N SER A 399 -25.93 14.56 4.21
CA SER A 399 -26.81 13.52 4.73
C SER A 399 -26.45 12.13 4.18
N ALA A 400 -26.15 12.05 2.88
CA ALA A 400 -25.72 10.82 2.25
C ALA A 400 -24.36 10.35 2.77
N PHE A 401 -23.37 11.24 2.87
CA PHE A 401 -22.05 10.90 3.42
C PHE A 401 -22.12 10.46 4.89
N LYS A 402 -22.99 11.04 5.72
CA LYS A 402 -23.20 10.56 7.10
C LYS A 402 -23.68 9.11 7.13
N THR A 403 -24.59 8.77 6.23
CA THR A 403 -25.13 7.41 6.12
C THR A 403 -24.06 6.44 5.63
N ILE A 404 -23.33 6.80 4.56
CA ILE A 404 -22.27 5.98 3.97
C ILE A 404 -21.11 5.74 4.96
N CYS A 405 -20.67 6.78 5.66
CA CYS A 405 -19.56 6.69 6.61
C CYS A 405 -19.97 6.07 7.96
N GLY A 406 -21.21 5.60 8.12
CA GLY A 406 -21.70 5.04 9.38
C GLY A 406 -21.73 6.06 10.53
N LEU A 407 -21.69 7.36 10.23
CA LEU A 407 -21.80 8.45 11.20
C LEU A 407 -23.27 8.67 11.59
N HIS A 408 -23.91 7.61 12.10
CA HIS A 408 -25.09 7.79 12.93
C HIS A 408 -24.62 8.36 14.27
N ARG A 409 -25.27 9.44 14.69
CA ARG A 409 -25.03 10.14 15.97
C ARG A 409 -24.78 9.12 17.09
N THR A 410 -23.53 9.05 17.56
CA THR A 410 -23.17 8.57 18.90
C THR A 410 -23.66 9.55 19.94
#